data_AF-D4BAU4-F1
#
_entry.id   AF-D4BAU4-F1
#
_cell.length_a   1.000
_cell.length_b   1.000
_cell.length_c   1.000
_cell.angle_alpha   90.00
_cell.angle_beta   90.00
_cell.angle_gamma   90.00
#
_symmetry.space_group_name_H-M   'P 1'
#
loop_
_entity.id
_entity.type
_entity.pdbx_description
1 polymer ?
#
loop_
_entity_poly.entity_id
_entity_poly.type
_entity_poly.pdbx_seq_one_letter_code
_entity_poly.pdbx_strand_id
1 'polypeptide(L)'
;MYQFTKEELMNKCKIQISIFLSLLLFAFSSIAAINCTASSADYPYNTNQEPPPEKVQSNGRIYFFSLPKKECKTSIFLINNDKFLKYREMNGFSFVNYINKNGAVVDGWVRNEDIIADDDQQKELTYSDFSWKINGQNVNLLGKATPELNTWGKESGLKLPEPDNHGFNHGFESWALIIKNAMVIISQTNDIIERRLGFNDTYVSGITFVDDKYETARGVKVGDDWRVVTSKYGTKSKLDSGDECRFYQYFDMKLSFCLDSSDKVQSILFENYPIKP
;
A
#
# COMPACT_ATOMS: atom_id res chain seq x y z
N MET A 1 10.66 -29.62 -83.75
CA MET A 1 9.38 -29.82 -83.03
C MET A 1 9.67 -30.76 -81.86
N TYR A 2 10.06 -30.21 -80.70
CA TYR A 2 10.32 -31.00 -79.49
C TYR A 2 9.02 -31.05 -78.68
N GLN A 3 8.37 -32.22 -78.64
CA GLN A 3 7.23 -32.47 -77.75
C GLN A 3 7.79 -32.78 -76.35
N PHE A 4 7.60 -31.85 -75.42
CA PHE A 4 7.69 -32.18 -73.99
C PHE A 4 6.48 -33.03 -73.61
N THR A 5 6.73 -34.23 -73.07
CA THR A 5 5.68 -35.12 -72.59
C THR A 5 5.05 -34.57 -71.33
N LYS A 6 3.73 -34.77 -71.19
CA LYS A 6 2.87 -34.25 -70.11
C LYS A 6 3.37 -34.62 -68.70
N GLU A 7 4.16 -35.68 -68.56
CA GLU A 7 4.72 -36.15 -67.28
C GLU A 7 5.90 -35.31 -66.77
N GLU A 8 6.77 -34.78 -67.64
CA GLU A 8 7.91 -33.96 -67.21
C GLU A 8 7.48 -32.56 -66.72
N LEU A 9 6.39 -32.01 -67.28
CA LEU A 9 5.76 -30.79 -66.77
C LEU A 9 5.10 -31.00 -65.40
N MET A 10 4.53 -32.18 -65.15
CA MET A 10 3.80 -32.48 -63.92
C MET A 10 4.73 -32.68 -62.71
N ASN A 11 5.96 -33.15 -62.93
CA ASN A 11 6.92 -33.39 -61.85
C ASN A 11 7.69 -32.12 -61.42
N LYS A 12 8.00 -31.20 -62.35
CA LYS A 12 8.56 -29.88 -61.99
C LYS A 12 7.56 -28.99 -61.23
N CYS A 13 6.27 -29.10 -61.55
CA CYS A 13 5.21 -28.35 -60.88
C CYS A 13 4.98 -28.84 -59.43
N LYS A 14 5.05 -30.16 -59.19
CA LYS A 14 4.94 -30.74 -57.84
C LYS A 14 6.09 -30.36 -56.89
N ILE A 15 7.31 -30.25 -57.41
CA ILE A 15 8.50 -29.91 -56.61
C ILE A 15 8.51 -28.42 -56.23
N GLN A 16 8.05 -27.51 -57.11
CA GLN A 16 7.93 -26.08 -56.78
C GLN A 16 6.78 -25.78 -55.81
N ILE A 17 5.66 -26.51 -55.89
CA ILE A 17 4.52 -26.34 -54.97
C ILE A 17 4.88 -26.84 -53.56
N SER A 18 5.73 -27.85 -53.43
CA SER A 18 6.13 -28.38 -52.12
C SER A 18 7.09 -27.46 -51.35
N ILE A 19 7.94 -26.69 -52.05
CA ILE A 19 8.87 -25.72 -51.44
C ILE A 19 8.14 -24.43 -51.02
N PHE A 20 7.11 -24.00 -51.74
CA PHE A 20 6.31 -22.83 -51.35
C PHE A 20 5.35 -23.12 -50.19
N LEU A 21 4.91 -24.36 -50.01
CA LEU A 21 4.01 -24.75 -48.93
C LEU A 21 4.75 -24.97 -47.59
N SER A 22 6.05 -25.27 -47.62
CA SER A 22 6.88 -25.45 -46.42
C SER A 22 7.47 -24.13 -45.89
N LEU A 23 7.54 -23.06 -46.71
CA LEU A 23 7.88 -21.71 -46.23
C LEU A 23 6.70 -20.94 -45.62
N LEU A 24 5.45 -21.37 -45.85
CA LEU A 24 4.26 -20.66 -45.35
C LEU A 24 3.89 -21.01 -43.89
N LEU A 25 4.57 -21.99 -43.28
CA LEU A 25 4.30 -22.43 -41.90
C LEU A 25 5.15 -21.73 -40.82
N PHE A 26 6.02 -20.78 -41.19
CA PHE A 26 6.91 -20.09 -40.24
C PHE A 26 6.52 -18.64 -39.89
N ALA A 27 5.35 -18.14 -40.33
CA ALA A 27 4.96 -16.74 -40.13
C ALA A 27 3.88 -16.50 -39.06
N PHE A 28 3.61 -17.46 -38.17
CA PHE A 28 2.82 -17.20 -36.97
C PHE A 28 3.75 -16.99 -35.77
N SER A 29 4.51 -15.90 -35.80
CA SER A 29 4.99 -15.31 -34.55
C SER A 29 3.77 -14.79 -33.81
N SER A 30 3.17 -15.61 -32.94
CA SER A 30 2.23 -15.08 -31.95
C SER A 30 2.98 -14.04 -31.13
N ILE A 31 2.77 -12.76 -31.44
CA ILE A 31 3.14 -11.69 -30.54
C ILE A 31 2.18 -11.85 -29.37
N ALA A 32 2.60 -12.57 -28.33
CA ALA A 32 1.86 -12.58 -27.08
C ALA A 32 1.70 -11.13 -26.67
N ALA A 33 0.44 -10.65 -26.63
CA ALA A 33 0.17 -9.29 -26.21
C ALA A 33 0.75 -9.10 -24.80
N ILE A 34 1.59 -8.09 -24.64
CA ILE A 34 2.18 -7.76 -23.34
C ILE A 34 1.02 -7.30 -22.45
N ASN A 35 0.64 -8.15 -21.49
CA ASN A 35 -0.39 -7.81 -20.51
C ASN A 35 0.27 -7.09 -19.33
N CYS A 36 -0.06 -5.81 -19.16
CA CYS A 36 0.42 -4.95 -18.09
C CYS A 36 -0.68 -4.61 -17.07
N THR A 37 -1.78 -5.36 -17.07
CA THR A 37 -2.86 -5.25 -16.10
C THR A 37 -2.55 -6.12 -14.89
N ALA A 38 -2.50 -5.50 -13.72
CA ALA A 38 -2.32 -6.21 -12.47
C ALA A 38 -3.57 -7.01 -12.10
N SER A 39 -3.35 -8.16 -11.47
CA SER A 39 -4.38 -9.03 -10.90
C SER A 39 -4.08 -9.29 -9.42
N SER A 40 -5.07 -9.74 -8.66
CA SER A 40 -4.87 -10.12 -7.24
C SER A 40 -3.81 -11.22 -7.07
N ALA A 41 -3.65 -12.10 -8.06
CA ALA A 41 -2.62 -13.15 -8.06
C ALA A 41 -1.19 -12.60 -8.08
N ASP A 42 -0.98 -11.37 -8.57
CA ASP A 42 0.33 -10.71 -8.57
C ASP A 42 0.72 -10.17 -7.18
N TYR A 43 -0.24 -10.11 -6.25
CA TYR A 43 -0.08 -9.58 -4.90
C TYR A 43 -0.49 -10.65 -3.88
N PRO A 44 0.36 -11.67 -3.63
CA PRO A 44 0.06 -12.68 -2.62
C PRO A 44 -0.06 -12.05 -1.23
N TYR A 45 -0.79 -12.70 -0.34
CA TYR A 45 -0.99 -12.23 1.02
C TYR A 45 0.35 -11.94 1.72
N ASN A 46 0.49 -10.73 2.27
CA ASN A 46 1.70 -10.23 2.90
C ASN A 46 1.43 -9.88 4.36
N THR A 47 1.99 -10.66 5.27
CA THR A 47 1.88 -10.44 6.72
C THR A 47 2.93 -9.47 7.27
N ASN A 48 4.02 -9.23 6.53
CA ASN A 48 5.08 -8.28 6.91
C ASN A 48 4.77 -6.89 6.32
N GLN A 49 4.13 -6.05 7.14
CA GLN A 49 3.54 -4.79 6.70
C GLN A 49 4.15 -3.58 7.42
N GLU A 50 5.38 -3.67 7.90
CA GLU A 50 6.15 -2.47 8.28
C GLU A 50 7.00 -2.06 7.08
N PRO A 51 6.47 -1.23 6.16
CA PRO A 51 7.17 -0.87 4.95
C PRO A 51 8.37 0.03 5.27
N PRO A 52 9.60 -0.35 4.88
CA PRO A 52 10.73 0.53 5.07
C PRO A 52 10.59 1.80 4.21
N PRO A 53 11.01 2.96 4.74
CA PRO A 53 11.10 4.20 3.99
C PRO A 53 12.29 4.14 3.04
N GLU A 54 12.05 4.55 1.79
CA GLU A 54 13.06 4.63 0.75
C GLU A 54 12.92 5.96 0.00
N LYS A 55 13.97 6.31 -0.76
CA LYS A 55 13.99 7.51 -1.60
C LYS A 55 14.66 7.26 -2.94
N VAL A 56 14.34 8.10 -3.91
CA VAL A 56 15.01 8.11 -5.22
C VAL A 56 16.44 8.60 -5.08
N GLN A 57 17.40 7.86 -5.65
CA GLN A 57 18.82 8.28 -5.74
C GLN A 57 19.26 8.76 -7.14
N SER A 58 18.36 8.71 -8.12
CA SER A 58 18.69 9.06 -9.51
C SER A 58 18.70 10.57 -9.75
N ASN A 59 19.68 11.04 -10.54
CA ASN A 59 19.71 12.42 -11.04
C ASN A 59 18.63 12.70 -12.11
N GLY A 60 17.93 11.67 -12.58
CA GLY A 60 16.89 11.77 -13.60
C GLY A 60 15.52 11.33 -13.09
N ARG A 61 14.56 11.28 -14.02
CA ARG A 61 13.23 10.73 -13.76
C ARG A 61 13.31 9.21 -13.68
N ILE A 62 12.75 8.64 -12.62
CA ILE A 62 12.52 7.20 -12.52
C ILE A 62 11.04 6.95 -12.72
N TYR A 63 10.68 5.98 -13.55
CA TYR A 63 9.30 5.77 -13.94
C TYR A 63 8.68 4.64 -13.14
N PHE A 64 7.39 4.80 -12.81
CA PHE A 64 6.59 3.70 -12.31
C PHE A 64 6.32 2.69 -13.42
N PHE A 65 6.18 1.43 -13.02
CA PHE A 65 5.74 0.33 -13.85
C PHE A 65 4.46 -0.27 -13.24
N SER A 66 3.50 -0.67 -14.05
CA SER A 66 2.25 -1.28 -13.55
C SER A 66 2.44 -2.73 -13.09
N LEU A 67 3.49 -3.40 -13.59
CA LEU A 67 3.97 -4.72 -13.18
C LEU A 67 5.51 -4.70 -13.12
N PRO A 68 6.17 -5.64 -12.42
CA PRO A 68 7.64 -5.69 -12.30
C PRO A 68 8.30 -6.23 -13.58
N LYS A 69 8.05 -5.56 -14.71
CA LYS A 69 8.47 -5.90 -16.07
C LYS A 69 8.83 -4.62 -16.82
N LYS A 70 9.92 -4.66 -17.59
CA LYS A 70 10.43 -3.46 -18.30
C LYS A 70 9.44 -2.89 -19.32
N GLU A 71 8.59 -3.74 -19.87
CA GLU A 71 7.61 -3.39 -20.89
C GLU A 71 6.39 -2.66 -20.28
N CYS A 72 6.16 -2.79 -18.97
CA CYS A 72 5.00 -2.22 -18.28
C CYS A 72 5.27 -0.81 -17.71
N LYS A 73 6.16 -0.05 -18.36
CA LYS A 73 6.52 1.32 -17.98
C LYS A 73 5.33 2.25 -18.16
N THR A 74 5.05 3.08 -17.17
CA THR A 74 4.02 4.12 -17.21
C THR A 74 4.60 5.50 -17.52
N SER A 75 3.73 6.50 -17.70
CA SER A 75 4.14 7.91 -17.84
C SER A 75 4.41 8.61 -16.50
N ILE A 76 4.01 8.01 -15.37
CA ILE A 76 4.20 8.56 -14.03
C ILE A 76 5.64 8.34 -13.60
N PHE A 77 6.24 9.35 -12.99
CA PHE A 77 7.64 9.30 -12.56
C PHE A 77 7.84 9.98 -11.21
N LEU A 78 8.93 9.59 -10.56
CA LEU A 78 9.51 10.24 -9.39
C LEU A 78 10.82 10.93 -9.79
N ILE A 79 11.24 11.88 -8.98
CA ILE A 79 12.50 12.63 -9.11
C ILE A 79 13.38 12.43 -7.89
N ASN A 80 14.63 12.87 -7.98
CA ASN A 80 15.62 12.76 -6.92
C ASN A 80 15.07 13.20 -5.54
N ASN A 81 15.33 12.41 -4.50
CA ASN A 81 14.85 12.59 -3.13
C ASN A 81 13.34 12.50 -2.89
N ASP A 82 12.51 12.15 -3.89
CA ASP A 82 11.14 11.74 -3.60
C ASP A 82 11.16 10.52 -2.66
N LYS A 83 10.41 10.62 -1.56
CA LYS A 83 10.32 9.60 -0.50
C LYS A 83 9.07 8.74 -0.68
N PHE A 84 9.16 7.46 -0.40
CA PHE A 84 8.06 6.49 -0.51
C PHE A 84 8.22 5.35 0.48
N LEU A 85 7.15 4.59 0.66
CA LEU A 85 7.14 3.36 1.45
C LEU A 85 7.23 2.15 0.52
N LYS A 86 8.18 1.24 0.76
CA LYS A 86 8.31 -0.01 0.02
C LYS A 86 7.51 -1.12 0.70
N TYR A 87 6.57 -1.73 -0.03
CA TYR A 87 5.73 -2.80 0.51
C TYR A 87 6.14 -4.18 0.03
N ARG A 88 6.72 -4.30 -1.17
CA ARG A 88 7.06 -5.58 -1.79
C ARG A 88 8.26 -5.45 -2.69
N GLU A 89 8.91 -6.57 -2.95
CA GLU A 89 10.01 -6.68 -3.89
C GLU A 89 9.83 -7.92 -4.77
N MET A 90 10.02 -7.77 -6.08
CA MET A 90 9.91 -8.85 -7.05
C MET A 90 10.72 -8.53 -8.30
N ASN A 91 11.54 -9.49 -8.77
CA ASN A 91 12.28 -9.40 -10.04
C ASN A 91 13.15 -8.13 -10.21
N GLY A 92 13.74 -7.63 -9.12
CA GLY A 92 14.56 -6.40 -9.15
C GLY A 92 13.74 -5.10 -9.19
N PHE A 93 12.43 -5.20 -8.93
CA PHE A 93 11.54 -4.06 -8.74
C PHE A 93 10.96 -4.05 -7.33
N SER A 94 10.65 -2.87 -6.85
CA SER A 94 9.98 -2.64 -5.58
C SER A 94 8.60 -2.04 -5.82
N PHE A 95 7.55 -2.60 -5.22
CA PHE A 95 6.23 -2.00 -5.19
C PHE A 95 6.20 -0.96 -4.07
N VAL A 96 5.95 0.29 -4.43
CA VAL A 96 6.09 1.44 -3.52
C VAL A 96 4.84 2.29 -3.54
N ASN A 97 4.60 3.05 -2.48
CA ASN A 97 3.57 4.09 -2.44
C ASN A 97 4.21 5.45 -2.14
N TYR A 98 3.95 6.40 -3.03
CA TYR A 98 4.36 7.79 -2.91
C TYR A 98 3.13 8.66 -2.61
N ILE A 99 3.27 9.66 -1.73
CA ILE A 99 2.21 10.63 -1.49
C ILE A 99 2.48 11.87 -2.32
N ASN A 100 1.56 12.18 -3.23
CA ASN A 100 1.67 13.38 -4.04
C ASN A 100 1.34 14.64 -3.24
N LYS A 101 1.56 15.81 -3.85
CA LYS A 101 1.30 17.13 -3.24
C LYS A 101 -0.15 17.36 -2.78
N ASN A 102 -1.11 16.58 -3.27
CA ASN A 102 -2.53 16.66 -2.89
C ASN A 102 -2.86 15.70 -1.74
N GLY A 103 -1.88 14.94 -1.22
CA GLY A 103 -2.11 13.93 -0.19
C GLY A 103 -2.61 12.58 -0.72
N ALA A 104 -2.68 12.40 -2.04
CA ALA A 104 -3.14 11.15 -2.65
C ALA A 104 -1.98 10.19 -2.93
N VAL A 105 -2.27 8.89 -2.85
CA VAL A 105 -1.32 7.81 -3.06
C VAL A 105 -1.14 7.51 -4.54
N VAL A 106 0.10 7.54 -4.99
CA VAL A 106 0.56 6.99 -6.26
C VAL A 106 1.31 5.70 -5.96
N ASP A 107 0.77 4.56 -6.41
CA ASP A 107 1.43 3.25 -6.28
C ASP A 107 1.90 2.70 -7.62
N GLY A 108 2.93 1.85 -7.54
CA GLY A 108 3.45 1.11 -8.67
C GLY A 108 4.83 0.52 -8.37
N TRP A 109 5.40 -0.13 -9.37
CA TRP A 109 6.72 -0.74 -9.30
C TRP A 109 7.80 0.24 -9.74
N VAL A 110 8.94 0.28 -9.06
CA VAL A 110 10.16 1.03 -9.44
C VAL A 110 11.35 0.08 -9.45
N ARG A 111 12.42 0.38 -10.20
CA ARG A 111 13.61 -0.49 -10.21
C ARG A 111 14.43 -0.30 -8.94
N ASN A 112 14.96 -1.39 -8.40
CA ASN A 112 15.75 -1.34 -7.16
C ASN A 112 17.07 -0.56 -7.32
N GLU A 113 17.64 -0.53 -8.53
CA GLU A 113 18.86 0.24 -8.83
C GLU A 113 18.64 1.77 -8.75
N ASP A 114 17.39 2.23 -8.78
CA ASP A 114 17.02 3.65 -8.81
C ASP A 114 16.72 4.23 -7.41
N ILE A 115 16.75 3.40 -6.37
CA ILE A 115 16.24 3.72 -5.02
C ILE A 115 17.23 3.30 -3.92
N ILE A 116 17.15 3.96 -2.76
CA ILE A 116 17.95 3.66 -1.56
C ILE A 116 17.10 3.79 -0.30
N ALA A 117 17.58 3.18 0.80
CA ALA A 117 17.01 3.42 2.13
C ALA A 117 17.04 4.91 2.50
N ASP A 118 15.96 5.38 3.14
CA ASP A 118 15.92 6.72 3.72
C ASP A 118 16.22 6.67 5.23
N ASP A 119 17.51 6.64 5.57
CA ASP A 119 17.99 6.52 6.96
C ASP A 119 17.91 7.83 7.77
N ASP A 120 17.43 8.94 7.19
CA ASP A 120 17.32 10.26 7.83
C ASP A 120 16.13 10.36 8.83
N GLN A 121 15.88 9.30 9.60
CA GLN A 121 14.69 9.14 10.45
C GLN A 121 14.85 9.70 11.87
N GLN A 122 16.04 10.13 12.29
CA GLN A 122 16.36 10.35 13.73
C GLN A 122 15.53 11.43 14.46
N LYS A 123 14.69 12.22 13.77
CA LYS A 123 13.80 13.23 14.38
C LYS A 123 12.38 13.27 13.80
N GLU A 124 12.05 12.42 12.84
CA GLU A 124 10.75 12.43 12.17
C GLU A 124 9.82 11.35 12.76
N LEU A 125 8.57 11.34 12.31
CA LEU A 125 7.68 10.21 12.57
C LEU A 125 8.14 9.01 11.77
N THR A 126 7.91 7.82 12.31
CA THR A 126 8.16 6.56 11.62
C THR A 126 6.86 5.75 11.53
N TYR A 127 6.88 4.65 10.80
CA TYR A 127 5.75 3.72 10.76
C TYR A 127 5.37 3.22 12.17
N SER A 128 6.36 2.96 13.03
CA SER A 128 6.14 2.44 14.37
C SER A 128 5.47 3.44 15.32
N ASP A 129 5.45 4.74 15.01
CA ASP A 129 4.67 5.73 15.76
C ASP A 129 3.16 5.53 15.65
N PHE A 130 2.71 4.76 14.65
CA PHE A 130 1.30 4.40 14.41
C PHE A 130 0.94 3.06 15.05
N SER A 131 1.77 2.61 15.99
CA SER A 131 1.47 1.56 16.96
C SER A 131 1.11 2.16 18.32
N TRP A 132 0.53 1.33 19.18
CA TRP A 132 0.19 1.72 20.55
C TRP A 132 0.63 0.64 21.52
N LYS A 133 0.58 0.92 22.82
CA LYS A 133 0.79 -0.08 23.85
C LYS A 133 -0.45 -0.26 24.71
N ILE A 134 -0.66 -1.50 25.11
CA ILE A 134 -1.62 -1.90 26.13
C ILE A 134 -0.86 -2.74 27.15
N ASN A 135 -0.91 -2.38 28.43
CA ASN A 135 -0.14 -3.02 29.50
C ASN A 135 1.37 -3.13 29.18
N GLY A 136 1.94 -2.11 28.53
CA GLY A 136 3.36 -2.05 28.14
C GLY A 136 3.74 -2.91 26.92
N GLN A 137 2.81 -3.65 26.33
CA GLN A 137 3.04 -4.45 25.11
C GLN A 137 2.64 -3.66 23.86
N ASN A 138 3.52 -3.62 22.87
CA ASN A 138 3.23 -2.98 21.58
C ASN A 138 2.18 -3.76 20.78
N VAL A 139 1.26 -3.03 20.17
CA VAL A 139 0.24 -3.52 19.25
C VAL A 139 0.35 -2.72 17.96
N ASN A 140 0.56 -3.42 16.86
CA ASN A 140 0.66 -2.85 15.52
C ASN A 140 -0.39 -3.52 14.65
N LEU A 141 -1.56 -2.89 14.53
CA LEU A 141 -2.67 -3.41 13.72
C LEU A 141 -3.17 -2.41 12.68
N LEU A 142 -2.85 -1.12 12.77
CA LEU A 142 -3.27 -0.14 11.77
C LEU A 142 -2.74 -0.53 10.38
N GLY A 143 -3.61 -0.51 9.37
CA GLY A 143 -3.28 -0.92 8.01
C GLY A 143 -3.22 -2.43 7.80
N LYS A 144 -3.39 -3.26 8.84
CA LYS A 144 -3.32 -4.73 8.71
C LYS A 144 -4.67 -5.32 8.33
N ALA A 145 -4.66 -6.46 7.64
CA ALA A 145 -5.88 -7.17 7.31
C ALA A 145 -6.57 -7.72 8.59
N THR A 146 -7.87 -7.97 8.49
CA THR A 146 -8.69 -8.46 9.61
C THR A 146 -8.22 -9.83 10.17
N PRO A 147 -7.66 -10.78 9.39
CA PRO A 147 -7.05 -12.00 9.94
C PRO A 147 -5.95 -11.73 11.00
N GLU A 148 -5.18 -10.65 10.86
CA GLU A 148 -4.16 -10.23 11.82
C GLU A 148 -4.80 -9.70 13.11
N LEU A 149 -5.88 -8.92 13.00
CA LEU A 149 -6.69 -8.50 14.15
C LEU A 149 -7.26 -9.71 14.90
N ASN A 150 -7.80 -10.69 14.18
CA ASN A 150 -8.36 -11.92 14.74
C ASN A 150 -7.30 -12.75 15.47
N THR A 151 -6.12 -12.89 14.85
CA THR A 151 -4.96 -13.57 15.45
C THR A 151 -4.54 -12.87 16.74
N TRP A 152 -4.33 -11.54 16.70
CA TRP A 152 -3.96 -10.76 17.88
C TRP A 152 -5.00 -10.87 19.00
N GLY A 153 -6.30 -10.79 18.65
CA GLY A 153 -7.40 -10.93 19.61
C GLY A 153 -7.34 -12.27 20.33
N LYS A 154 -7.20 -13.37 19.59
CA LYS A 154 -7.08 -14.73 20.14
C LYS A 154 -5.86 -14.89 21.04
N GLU A 155 -4.69 -14.43 20.59
CA GLU A 155 -3.43 -14.51 21.35
C GLU A 155 -3.46 -13.66 22.63
N SER A 156 -4.18 -12.53 22.57
CA SER A 156 -4.41 -11.64 23.72
C SER A 156 -5.50 -12.14 24.68
N GLY A 157 -6.08 -13.33 24.44
CA GLY A 157 -7.18 -13.89 25.23
C GLY A 157 -8.48 -13.08 25.13
N LEU A 158 -8.65 -12.33 24.04
CA LEU A 158 -9.82 -11.50 23.79
C LEU A 158 -10.82 -12.26 22.93
N LYS A 159 -12.10 -12.14 23.30
CA LYS A 159 -13.20 -12.46 22.39
C LYS A 159 -13.56 -11.18 21.66
N LEU A 160 -13.23 -11.11 20.37
CA LEU A 160 -13.61 -9.97 19.54
C LEU A 160 -15.14 -9.97 19.38
N PRO A 161 -15.81 -8.81 19.57
CA PRO A 161 -17.23 -8.71 19.29
C PRO A 161 -17.47 -8.79 17.77
N GLU A 162 -18.70 -9.14 17.39
CA GLU A 162 -19.14 -8.90 16.02
C GLU A 162 -19.08 -7.39 15.72
N PRO A 163 -18.62 -6.98 14.54
CA PRO A 163 -18.64 -5.58 14.16
C PRO A 163 -20.08 -5.03 14.18
N ASP A 164 -20.25 -3.87 14.82
CA ASP A 164 -21.50 -3.14 14.88
C ASP A 164 -21.35 -1.82 14.08
N ASN A 165 -22.45 -1.11 13.83
CA ASN A 165 -22.46 0.18 13.13
C ASN A 165 -21.74 0.17 11.77
N HIS A 166 -22.48 -0.28 10.77
CA HIS A 166 -22.09 -0.19 9.36
C HIS A 166 -22.28 1.23 8.81
N GLY A 167 -21.31 1.72 8.06
CA GLY A 167 -21.39 3.03 7.42
C GLY A 167 -20.37 3.23 6.31
N PHE A 168 -20.33 4.44 5.78
CA PHE A 168 -19.38 4.86 4.76
C PHE A 168 -18.52 5.99 5.32
N ASN A 169 -17.22 5.74 5.47
CA ASN A 169 -16.27 6.68 6.07
C ASN A 169 -15.05 6.89 5.14
N HIS A 170 -14.68 8.14 4.89
CA HIS A 170 -13.54 8.51 4.03
C HIS A 170 -13.49 7.83 2.64
N GLY A 171 -14.63 7.44 2.07
CA GLY A 171 -14.66 6.71 0.79
C GLY A 171 -14.70 5.19 0.93
N PHE A 172 -14.81 4.67 2.15
CA PHE A 172 -14.74 3.24 2.44
C PHE A 172 -16.00 2.75 3.17
N GLU A 173 -16.52 1.61 2.74
CA GLU A 173 -17.48 0.84 3.54
C GLU A 173 -16.78 0.33 4.80
N SER A 174 -17.36 0.62 5.97
CA SER A 174 -16.69 0.47 7.27
C SER A 174 -17.62 -0.04 8.37
N TRP A 175 -17.03 -0.70 9.36
CA TRP A 175 -17.68 -1.19 10.58
C TRP A 175 -16.84 -0.83 11.81
N ALA A 176 -17.51 -0.69 12.95
CA ALA A 176 -16.87 -0.39 14.22
C ALA A 176 -16.95 -1.57 15.18
N LEU A 177 -15.89 -1.79 15.95
CA LEU A 177 -15.85 -2.80 17.00
C LEU A 177 -15.20 -2.22 18.25
N ILE A 178 -15.80 -2.47 19.41
CA ILE A 178 -15.29 -1.97 20.69
C ILE A 178 -14.49 -3.07 21.37
N ILE A 179 -13.17 -2.88 21.47
CA ILE A 179 -12.27 -3.80 22.17
C ILE A 179 -11.69 -3.07 23.38
N LYS A 180 -12.06 -3.50 24.59
CA LYS A 180 -11.51 -2.95 25.85
C LYS A 180 -11.59 -1.41 25.96
N ASN A 181 -12.68 -0.81 25.45
CA ASN A 181 -12.94 0.63 25.33
C ASN A 181 -12.18 1.37 24.22
N ALA A 182 -11.37 0.69 23.41
CA ALA A 182 -10.93 1.24 22.14
C ALA A 182 -11.97 0.98 21.06
N MET A 183 -12.33 2.00 20.30
CA MET A 183 -13.13 1.84 19.08
C MET A 183 -12.17 1.54 17.93
N VAL A 184 -12.25 0.34 17.38
CA VAL A 184 -11.49 -0.07 16.20
C VAL A 184 -12.42 0.02 15.00
N ILE A 185 -11.94 0.60 13.91
CA ILE A 185 -12.65 0.67 12.64
C ILE A 185 -11.99 -0.31 11.68
N ILE A 186 -12.81 -1.19 11.11
CA ILE A 186 -12.42 -2.01 9.98
C ILE A 186 -13.12 -1.49 8.72
N SER A 187 -12.41 -1.45 7.61
CA SER A 187 -12.94 -0.98 6.34
C SER A 187 -12.68 -2.00 5.25
N GLN A 188 -13.53 -2.01 4.22
CA GLN A 188 -13.21 -2.74 2.99
C GLN A 188 -11.91 -2.24 2.38
N THR A 189 -11.16 -3.14 1.77
CA THR A 189 -9.95 -2.77 1.03
C THR A 189 -10.30 -2.06 -0.28
N ASN A 190 -9.49 -1.09 -0.68
CA ASN A 190 -9.45 -0.60 -2.05
C ASN A 190 -8.23 -1.16 -2.79
N ASP A 191 -8.09 -0.89 -4.07
CA ASP A 191 -6.94 -1.33 -4.89
C ASP A 191 -5.56 -1.05 -4.25
N ILE A 192 -5.40 0.04 -3.51
CA ILE A 192 -4.13 0.39 -2.86
C ILE A 192 -3.86 -0.61 -1.73
N ILE A 193 -4.81 -0.75 -0.82
CA ILE A 193 -4.72 -1.66 0.32
C ILE A 193 -4.61 -3.11 -0.15
N GLU A 194 -5.41 -3.53 -1.13
CA GLU A 194 -5.33 -4.87 -1.72
C GLU A 194 -3.93 -5.19 -2.24
N ARG A 195 -3.27 -4.24 -2.91
CA ARG A 195 -1.90 -4.43 -3.41
C ARG A 195 -0.86 -4.42 -2.29
N ARG A 196 -1.09 -3.69 -1.18
CA ARG A 196 -0.22 -3.74 0.00
C ARG A 196 -0.33 -5.08 0.72
N LEU A 197 -1.56 -5.52 1.01
CA LEU A 197 -1.85 -6.65 1.88
C LEU A 197 -1.92 -7.97 1.12
N GLY A 198 -2.27 -7.96 -0.17
CA GLY A 198 -2.61 -9.17 -0.91
C GLY A 198 -3.88 -9.83 -0.35
N PHE A 199 -4.80 -8.99 0.11
CA PHE A 199 -6.04 -9.36 0.79
C PHE A 199 -7.13 -8.43 0.30
N ASN A 200 -8.22 -8.98 -0.24
CA ASN A 200 -9.36 -8.24 -0.77
C ASN A 200 -10.61 -8.57 0.04
N ASP A 201 -10.67 -7.98 1.23
CA ASP A 201 -11.84 -8.04 2.10
C ASP A 201 -11.74 -6.84 3.04
N THR A 202 -11.31 -7.01 4.29
CA THR A 202 -11.26 -5.92 5.27
C THR A 202 -9.90 -5.74 5.93
N TYR A 203 -9.63 -4.52 6.38
CA TYR A 203 -8.42 -4.13 7.11
C TYR A 203 -8.75 -3.15 8.24
N VAL A 204 -7.88 -3.06 9.24
CA VAL A 204 -7.99 -2.08 10.33
C VAL A 204 -7.59 -0.71 9.80
N SER A 205 -8.59 0.13 9.55
CA SER A 205 -8.41 1.46 8.97
C SER A 205 -8.32 2.56 10.03
N GLY A 206 -8.81 2.30 11.24
CA GLY A 206 -8.68 3.26 12.32
C GLY A 206 -8.79 2.66 13.72
N ILE A 207 -8.30 3.41 14.70
CA ILE A 207 -8.51 3.11 16.11
C ILE A 207 -8.59 4.40 16.93
N THR A 208 -9.53 4.45 17.87
CA THR A 208 -9.75 5.58 18.77
C THR A 208 -9.65 5.14 20.22
N PHE A 209 -8.84 5.85 21.00
CA PHE A 209 -8.75 5.73 22.46
C PHE A 209 -9.49 6.88 23.13
N VAL A 210 -10.30 6.53 24.13
CA VAL A 210 -11.08 7.49 24.94
C VAL A 210 -10.79 7.36 26.44
N ASP A 211 -9.85 6.49 26.82
CA ASP A 211 -9.36 6.32 28.19
C ASP A 211 -7.84 6.11 28.22
N ASP A 212 -7.26 6.12 29.43
CA ASP A 212 -5.82 6.11 29.69
C ASP A 212 -5.20 4.70 29.71
N LYS A 213 -5.98 3.67 29.35
CA LYS A 213 -5.50 2.26 29.29
C LYS A 213 -4.51 2.03 28.17
N TYR A 214 -4.57 2.88 27.14
CA TYR A 214 -3.73 2.82 25.96
C TYR A 214 -2.75 3.98 25.96
N GLU A 215 -1.55 3.72 25.46
CA GLU A 215 -0.57 4.76 25.17
C GLU A 215 -0.12 4.67 23.72
N THR A 216 0.15 5.82 23.13
CA THR A 216 0.87 5.88 21.85
C THR A 216 2.25 5.23 21.98
N ALA A 217 2.89 4.89 20.86
CA ALA A 217 4.27 4.37 20.86
C ALA A 217 5.25 5.23 21.69
N ARG A 218 5.07 6.57 21.68
CA ARG A 218 5.88 7.54 22.43
C ARG A 218 5.41 7.83 23.87
N GLY A 219 4.36 7.14 24.33
CA GLY A 219 3.91 7.15 25.73
C GLY A 219 2.89 8.23 26.10
N VAL A 220 2.22 8.84 25.12
CA VAL A 220 1.09 9.77 25.35
C VAL A 220 -0.21 9.00 25.57
N LYS A 221 -1.03 9.43 26.53
CA LYS A 221 -2.31 8.85 26.92
C LYS A 221 -3.44 9.89 26.90
N VAL A 222 -4.68 9.41 26.92
CA VAL A 222 -5.84 10.27 27.24
C VAL A 222 -5.67 10.84 28.64
N GLY A 223 -5.97 12.13 28.81
CA GLY A 223 -5.80 12.91 30.04
C GLY A 223 -4.48 13.70 30.12
N ASP A 224 -3.49 13.37 29.28
CA ASP A 224 -2.22 14.11 29.22
C ASP A 224 -2.45 15.55 28.72
N ASP A 225 -1.65 16.50 29.23
CA ASP A 225 -1.66 17.87 28.70
C ASP A 225 -1.07 17.91 27.28
N TRP A 226 -1.57 18.82 26.43
CA TRP A 226 -1.02 19.03 25.08
C TRP A 226 0.50 19.28 25.06
N ARG A 227 1.05 19.85 26.13
CA ARG A 227 2.50 20.03 26.31
C ARG A 227 3.26 18.70 26.36
N VAL A 228 2.67 17.64 26.93
CA VAL A 228 3.25 16.29 26.90
C VAL A 228 3.33 15.81 25.46
N VAL A 229 2.26 15.96 24.69
CA VAL A 229 2.23 15.57 23.26
C VAL A 229 3.32 16.28 22.48
N THR A 230 3.40 17.60 22.59
CA THR A 230 4.39 18.39 21.84
C THR A 230 5.84 18.14 22.28
N SER A 231 6.06 17.72 23.53
CA SER A 231 7.38 17.27 23.98
C SER A 231 7.84 15.96 23.31
N LYS A 232 6.90 15.11 22.90
CA LYS A 232 7.17 13.78 22.30
C LYS A 232 7.15 13.79 20.79
N TYR A 233 6.26 14.58 20.19
CA TYR A 233 6.01 14.61 18.74
C TYR A 233 6.44 15.93 18.07
N GLY A 234 6.87 16.92 18.85
CA GLY A 234 7.23 18.26 18.37
C GLY A 234 6.03 19.20 18.31
N THR A 235 6.24 20.46 17.91
CA THR A 235 5.20 21.50 17.91
C THR A 235 4.51 21.70 16.56
N LYS A 236 4.94 20.98 15.52
CA LYS A 236 4.49 21.13 14.13
C LYS A 236 3.28 20.25 13.79
N SER A 237 2.30 20.14 14.69
CA SER A 237 1.03 19.50 14.39
C SER A 237 0.23 20.32 13.38
N LYS A 238 -0.59 19.66 12.56
CA LYS A 238 -1.63 20.29 11.76
C LYS A 238 -2.94 20.32 12.55
N LEU A 239 -3.86 21.21 12.17
CA LEU A 239 -5.23 21.23 12.70
C LEU A 239 -6.15 20.62 11.64
N ASP A 240 -7.00 19.68 12.04
CA ASP A 240 -8.05 19.19 11.17
C ASP A 240 -9.25 20.17 11.24
N SER A 241 -9.71 20.58 10.07
CA SER A 241 -10.81 21.56 9.94
C SER A 241 -12.19 20.97 10.26
N GLY A 242 -12.33 19.64 10.31
CA GLY A 242 -13.61 18.97 10.53
C GLY A 242 -13.96 18.76 12.00
N ASP A 243 -12.98 18.41 12.83
CA ASP A 243 -13.18 17.99 14.23
C ASP A 243 -12.32 18.78 15.24
N GLU A 244 -11.57 19.80 14.77
CA GLU A 244 -10.64 20.62 15.56
C GLU A 244 -9.52 19.82 16.25
N CYS A 245 -9.31 18.55 15.87
CA CYS A 245 -8.24 17.74 16.43
C CYS A 245 -6.89 18.13 15.82
N ARG A 246 -5.83 18.01 16.63
CA ARG A 246 -4.45 18.28 16.19
C ARG A 246 -3.81 16.98 15.75
N PHE A 247 -3.19 16.97 14.58
CA PHE A 247 -2.64 15.73 14.03
C PHE A 247 -1.21 15.83 13.52
N TYR A 248 -0.57 14.67 13.52
CA TYR A 248 0.71 14.38 12.92
C TYR A 248 0.48 13.37 11.81
N GLN A 249 1.24 13.50 10.72
CA GLN A 249 1.03 12.70 9.51
C GLN A 249 2.34 12.09 9.05
N TYR A 250 2.29 10.80 8.71
CA TYR A 250 3.38 10.07 8.09
C TYR A 250 2.82 9.34 6.87
N PHE A 251 3.23 9.77 5.68
CA PHE A 251 2.62 9.34 4.42
C PHE A 251 1.08 9.50 4.45
N ASP A 252 0.34 8.41 4.29
CA ASP A 252 -1.11 8.31 4.31
C ASP A 252 -1.69 7.86 5.67
N MET A 253 -0.87 7.91 6.72
CA MET A 253 -1.30 7.65 8.09
C MET A 253 -1.39 8.94 8.89
N LYS A 254 -2.40 9.05 9.73
CA LYS A 254 -2.69 10.20 10.57
C LYS A 254 -2.84 9.78 12.03
N LEU A 255 -2.18 10.52 12.92
CA LEU A 255 -2.25 10.37 14.37
C LEU A 255 -2.76 11.69 14.96
N SER A 256 -3.98 11.66 15.49
CA SER A 256 -4.69 12.84 16.00
C SER A 256 -4.84 12.81 17.50
N PHE A 257 -4.86 13.99 18.09
CA PHE A 257 -5.15 14.27 19.48
C PHE A 257 -6.26 15.32 19.52
N CYS A 258 -7.43 14.92 19.99
CA CYS A 258 -8.53 15.84 20.24
C CYS A 258 -8.41 16.33 21.68
N LEU A 259 -8.56 17.63 21.89
CA LEU A 259 -8.35 18.26 23.19
C LEU A 259 -9.69 18.69 23.80
N ASP A 260 -9.78 18.62 25.13
CA ASP A 260 -10.87 19.25 25.87
C ASP A 260 -10.62 20.77 26.05
N SER A 261 -11.56 21.44 26.71
CA SER A 261 -11.47 22.89 26.98
C SER A 261 -10.32 23.31 27.91
N SER A 262 -9.62 22.35 28.52
CA SER A 262 -8.47 22.56 29.41
C SER A 262 -7.14 22.15 28.76
N ASP A 263 -7.11 22.00 27.43
CA ASP A 263 -5.94 21.54 26.64
C ASP A 263 -5.42 20.14 27.05
N LYS A 264 -6.30 19.28 27.57
CA LYS A 264 -5.99 17.87 27.84
C LYS A 264 -6.46 16.98 26.72
N VAL A 265 -5.71 15.92 26.44
CA VAL A 265 -6.07 14.92 25.44
C VAL A 265 -7.36 14.23 25.86
N GLN A 266 -8.45 14.46 25.13
CA GLN A 266 -9.74 13.81 25.32
C GLN A 266 -9.80 12.48 24.56
N SER A 267 -9.20 12.42 23.37
CA SER A 267 -9.11 11.20 22.58
C SER A 267 -7.87 11.18 21.69
N ILE A 268 -7.45 9.98 21.33
CA ILE A 268 -6.31 9.73 20.43
C ILE A 268 -6.82 8.86 19.28
N LEU A 269 -6.63 9.32 18.04
CA LEU A 269 -7.11 8.64 16.85
C LEU A 269 -5.93 8.28 15.94
N PHE A 270 -5.92 7.06 15.45
CA PHE A 270 -5.02 6.60 14.39
C PHE A 270 -5.85 6.26 13.17
N GLU A 271 -5.42 6.70 11.99
CA GLU A 271 -6.18 6.54 10.76
C GLU A 271 -5.26 6.17 9.59
N ASN A 272 -5.72 5.27 8.73
CA ASN A 272 -5.09 4.96 7.45
C ASN A 272 -6.17 4.79 6.37
N TYR A 273 -6.43 5.86 5.61
CA TYR A 273 -7.41 5.91 4.52
C TYR A 273 -6.74 6.37 3.22
N PRO A 274 -5.97 5.52 2.54
CA PRO A 274 -5.28 5.91 1.31
C PRO A 274 -6.26 6.18 0.18
N ILE A 275 -6.17 7.37 -0.40
CA ILE A 275 -6.97 7.81 -1.54
C ILE A 275 -6.16 7.82 -2.83
N LYS A 276 -6.79 7.52 -3.96
CA LYS A 276 -6.19 7.67 -5.29
C LYS A 276 -6.19 9.15 -5.74
N PRO A 277 -5.30 9.55 -6.65
CA PRO A 277 -5.26 10.90 -7.21
C PRO A 277 -6.49 11.27 -8.03
#